data_AF-A0A7S1NZD7-F1
#
_entry.id   AF-A0A7S1NZD7-F1
#
_cell.length_a   1.000
_cell.length_b   1.000
_cell.length_c   1.000
_cell.angle_alpha   90.00
_cell.angle_beta   90.00
_cell.angle_gamma   90.00
#
_symmetry.space_group_name_H-M   'P 1'
#
loop_
_entity.id
_entity.type
_entity.pdbx_description
1 polymer ?
#
loop_
_entity_poly.entity_id
_entity_poly.type
_entity_poly.pdbx_seq_one_letter_code
_entity_poly.pdbx_strand_id
1 'polypeptide(L)'
;GAQALAEIKAAVHAKHDAKGTVTTDADIQEVLPAIAIELKGIWALQSRKDPQVDPYRDVLISLFRRQDHITKSEVTQEFQTLMNRKFELADFTFRSLLREFAENDRGIWKFKGSIKKAQAAGKGISAMSPILRLKDSP
;
A
#
# COMPACT_ATOMS: atom_id res chain seq x y z
N GLY A 1 -9.12 -0.76 -2.17
CA GLY A 1 -7.75 -0.40 -2.56
C GLY A 1 -6.93 -0.11 -1.31
N ALA A 2 -5.59 -0.05 -1.43
CA ALA A 2 -4.70 0.32 -0.32
C ALA A 2 -4.27 1.79 -0.41
N GLN A 3 -4.27 2.51 0.72
CA GLN A 3 -4.03 3.96 0.78
C GLN A 3 -3.26 4.35 2.05
N ALA A 4 -2.58 5.49 2.04
CA ALA A 4 -1.94 6.02 3.26
C ALA A 4 -3.00 6.58 4.22
N LEU A 5 -2.72 6.58 5.53
CA LEU A 5 -3.67 7.08 6.55
C LEU A 5 -4.11 8.52 6.28
N ALA A 6 -3.19 9.39 5.84
CA ALA A 6 -3.50 10.78 5.51
C ALA A 6 -4.49 10.89 4.33
N GLU A 7 -4.37 10.02 3.32
CA GLU A 7 -5.29 9.99 2.17
C GLU A 7 -6.68 9.49 2.60
N ILE A 8 -6.75 8.51 3.52
CA ILE A 8 -8.00 8.02 4.07
C ILE A 8 -8.70 9.12 4.86
N LYS A 9 -7.98 9.79 5.77
CA LYS A 9 -8.50 10.92 6.55
C LYS A 9 -9.06 12.01 5.65
N ALA A 10 -8.26 12.47 4.68
CA ALA A 10 -8.69 13.49 3.73
C ALA A 10 -9.95 13.08 2.94
N ALA A 11 -10.04 11.81 2.50
CA ALA A 11 -11.19 11.31 1.76
C ALA A 11 -12.45 11.15 2.63
N VAL A 12 -12.31 10.80 3.91
CA VAL A 12 -13.45 10.70 4.85
C VAL A 12 -13.99 12.08 5.16
N HIS A 13 -13.12 13.03 5.54
CA HIS A 13 -13.52 14.41 5.82
C HIS A 13 -14.22 15.04 4.61
N ALA A 14 -13.64 14.94 3.42
CA ALA A 14 -14.25 15.46 2.20
C ALA A 14 -15.67 14.91 1.91
N LYS A 15 -15.97 13.68 2.35
CA LYS A 15 -17.31 13.06 2.19
C LYS A 15 -18.27 13.39 3.33
N HIS A 16 -17.77 13.56 4.54
CA HIS A 16 -18.58 13.79 5.75
C HIS A 16 -18.89 15.27 5.98
N ASP A 17 -17.95 16.17 5.65
CA ASP A 17 -18.15 17.62 5.66
C ASP A 17 -19.28 18.01 4.69
N ALA A 18 -19.34 17.35 3.53
CA ALA A 18 -20.43 17.49 2.57
C ALA A 18 -21.81 17.06 3.10
N LYS A 19 -21.85 16.31 4.21
CA LYS A 19 -23.07 15.79 4.86
C LYS A 19 -23.32 16.38 6.24
N GLY A 20 -22.53 17.36 6.68
CA GLY A 20 -22.67 18.01 7.98
C GLY A 20 -22.41 17.09 9.18
N THR A 21 -21.73 15.95 8.99
CA THR A 21 -21.36 15.03 10.07
C THR A 21 -19.94 15.35 10.53
N VAL A 22 -19.76 15.62 11.83
CA VAL A 22 -18.42 15.82 12.40
C VAL A 22 -17.79 14.44 12.64
N THR A 23 -16.77 14.12 11.84
CA THR A 23 -15.90 12.96 12.05
C THR A 23 -14.53 13.47 12.43
N THR A 24 -13.90 12.95 13.48
CA THR A 24 -12.55 13.34 13.87
C THR A 24 -11.51 12.35 13.34
N ASP A 25 -10.25 12.80 13.30
CA ASP A 25 -9.11 11.94 12.99
C ASP A 25 -8.97 10.76 13.95
N ALA A 26 -9.39 10.93 15.22
CA ALA A 26 -9.35 9.91 16.25
C ALA A 26 -10.40 8.82 15.97
N ASP A 27 -11.63 9.21 15.59
CA ASP A 27 -12.69 8.26 15.22
C ASP A 27 -12.25 7.38 14.05
N ILE A 28 -11.60 7.97 13.05
CA ILE A 28 -11.08 7.24 11.90
C ILE A 28 -10.02 6.24 12.35
N GLN A 29 -9.06 6.66 13.19
CA GLN A 29 -8.01 5.78 13.70
C GLN A 29 -8.54 4.63 14.56
N GLU A 30 -9.61 4.86 15.33
CA GLU A 30 -10.23 3.85 16.18
C GLU A 30 -10.93 2.76 15.34
N VAL A 31 -11.67 3.16 14.30
CA VAL A 31 -12.46 2.23 13.48
C VAL A 31 -11.62 1.49 12.45
N LEU A 32 -10.53 2.09 11.97
CA LEU A 32 -9.77 1.55 10.84
C LEU A 32 -9.23 0.12 11.06
N PRO A 33 -8.68 -0.25 12.23
CA PRO A 33 -8.24 -1.62 12.51
C PRO A 33 -9.35 -2.68 12.43
N ALA A 34 -10.62 -2.29 12.62
CA ALA A 34 -11.75 -3.23 12.56
C ALA A 34 -12.14 -3.62 11.12
N ILE A 35 -11.70 -2.86 10.12
CA ILE A 35 -12.10 -3.05 8.71
C ILE A 35 -10.92 -3.14 7.74
N ALA A 36 -9.74 -2.69 8.17
CA ALA A 36 -8.55 -2.59 7.35
C ALA A 36 -7.31 -3.07 8.10
N ILE A 37 -6.33 -3.51 7.32
CA ILE A 37 -5.04 -3.98 7.79
C ILE A 37 -3.98 -2.95 7.38
N GLU A 38 -3.14 -2.56 8.33
CA GLU A 38 -1.94 -1.77 8.05
C GLU A 38 -0.81 -2.67 7.51
N LEU A 39 -0.17 -2.21 6.44
CA LEU A 39 0.94 -2.84 5.75
C LEU A 39 1.97 -1.78 5.41
N LYS A 40 3.06 -1.69 6.20
CA LYS A 40 4.19 -0.78 5.96
C LYS A 40 3.74 0.66 5.65
N GLY A 41 2.82 1.20 6.45
CA GLY A 41 2.31 2.57 6.33
C GLY A 41 1.20 2.79 5.29
N ILE A 42 0.69 1.73 4.65
CA ILE A 42 -0.57 1.79 3.89
C ILE A 42 -1.62 0.89 4.52
N TRP A 43 -2.86 1.35 4.51
CA TRP A 43 -4.03 0.63 4.99
C TRP A 43 -4.78 0.04 3.82
N ALA A 44 -5.09 -1.25 3.89
CA ALA A 44 -5.86 -1.97 2.89
C ALA A 44 -7.08 -2.62 3.54
N LEU A 45 -8.22 -2.60 2.87
CA LEU A 45 -9.40 -3.34 3.34
C LEU A 45 -9.06 -4.82 3.54
N GLN A 46 -9.48 -5.36 4.69
CA GLN A 46 -9.27 -6.75 5.05
C GLN A 46 -9.97 -7.69 4.06
N SER A 47 -11.21 -7.36 3.69
CA SER A 47 -12.04 -8.17 2.80
C SER A 47 -12.84 -7.27 1.85
N ARG A 48 -13.11 -7.77 0.65
CA ARG A 48 -14.06 -7.17 -0.30
C ARG A 48 -15.48 -7.72 -0.11
N LYS A 49 -15.68 -8.61 0.87
CA LYS A 49 -16.87 -9.45 1.04
C LYS A 49 -17.13 -10.32 -0.20
N ASP A 50 -16.05 -10.79 -0.83
CA ASP A 50 -16.07 -11.62 -2.01
C ASP A 50 -15.26 -12.90 -1.73
N PRO A 51 -15.93 -14.03 -1.39
CA PRO A 51 -15.27 -15.28 -1.05
C PRO A 51 -14.38 -15.85 -2.16
N GLN A 52 -14.61 -15.45 -3.42
CA GLN A 52 -13.79 -15.89 -4.54
C GLN A 52 -12.47 -15.12 -4.59
N VAL A 53 -12.47 -13.82 -4.24
CA VAL A 53 -11.31 -12.93 -4.37
C VAL A 53 -10.51 -12.82 -3.06
N ASP A 54 -11.18 -12.86 -1.92
CA ASP A 54 -10.57 -12.64 -0.61
C ASP A 54 -9.39 -13.59 -0.29
N PRO A 55 -9.44 -14.90 -0.62
CA PRO A 55 -8.29 -15.77 -0.44
C PRO A 55 -7.03 -15.31 -1.19
N TYR A 56 -7.20 -14.70 -2.37
CA TYR A 56 -6.08 -14.15 -3.14
C TYR A 56 -5.56 -12.86 -2.50
N ARG A 57 -6.44 -12.06 -1.87
CA ARG A 57 -6.02 -10.87 -1.10
C ARG A 57 -5.18 -11.27 0.09
N ASP A 58 -5.59 -12.29 0.83
CA ASP A 58 -4.86 -12.78 2.01
C ASP A 58 -3.44 -13.20 1.64
N VAL A 59 -3.27 -13.87 0.51
CA VAL A 59 -1.95 -14.22 -0.04
C VAL A 59 -1.12 -12.99 -0.38
N LEU A 60 -1.69 -11.99 -1.07
CA LEU A 60 -0.98 -10.74 -1.38
C LEU A 60 -0.56 -9.99 -0.11
N ILE A 61 -1.44 -9.91 0.88
CA ILE A 61 -1.19 -9.28 2.17
C ILE A 61 -0.03 -10.01 2.88
N SER A 62 -0.09 -11.35 2.92
CA SER A 62 0.96 -12.21 3.48
C SER A 62 2.33 -11.97 2.83
N LEU A 63 2.37 -11.90 1.49
CA LEU A 63 3.60 -11.64 0.75
C LEU A 63 4.14 -10.24 0.98
N PHE A 64 3.30 -9.20 0.88
CA PHE A 64 3.74 -7.81 1.04
C PHE A 64 4.10 -7.43 2.48
N ARG A 65 3.66 -8.20 3.48
CA ARG A 65 4.22 -8.09 4.85
C ARG A 65 5.70 -8.42 4.87
N ARG A 66 6.13 -9.43 4.11
CA ARG A 66 7.51 -9.95 4.12
C ARG A 66 8.40 -9.30 3.07
N GLN A 67 7.84 -8.90 1.93
CA GLN A 67 8.58 -8.50 0.73
C GLN A 67 8.08 -7.15 0.22
N ASP A 68 8.94 -6.37 -0.44
CA ASP A 68 8.55 -5.09 -1.07
C ASP A 68 8.21 -5.24 -2.55
N HIS A 69 8.52 -6.39 -3.14
CA HIS A 69 8.24 -6.70 -4.53
C HIS A 69 7.87 -8.17 -4.65
N ILE A 70 7.00 -8.48 -5.61
CA ILE A 70 6.56 -9.84 -5.92
C ILE A 70 6.35 -10.01 -7.43
N THR A 71 6.35 -11.24 -7.88
CA THR A 71 6.07 -11.69 -9.25
C THR A 71 4.81 -12.54 -9.30
N LYS A 72 4.21 -12.72 -10.48
CA LYS A 72 3.02 -13.59 -10.64
C LYS A 72 3.31 -15.03 -10.21
N SER A 73 4.49 -15.55 -10.50
CA SER A 73 4.91 -16.90 -10.11
C SER A 73 4.94 -17.06 -8.60
N GLU A 74 5.52 -16.10 -7.86
CA GLU A 74 5.56 -16.15 -6.39
C GLU A 74 4.16 -16.13 -5.78
N VAL A 75 3.25 -15.29 -6.30
CA VAL A 75 1.86 -15.29 -5.83
C VAL A 75 1.16 -16.61 -6.11
N THR A 76 1.38 -17.17 -7.30
CA THR A 76 0.76 -18.43 -7.72
C THR A 76 1.23 -19.59 -6.85
N GLN A 77 2.53 -19.65 -6.58
CA GLN A 77 3.13 -20.66 -5.72
C GLN A 77 2.65 -20.53 -4.27
N GLU A 78 2.73 -19.34 -3.69
CA GLU A 78 2.26 -19.09 -2.31
C GLU A 78 0.78 -19.44 -2.15
N PHE A 79 -0.05 -19.09 -3.14
CA PHE A 79 -1.47 -19.43 -3.12
C PHE A 79 -1.70 -20.94 -3.15
N GLN A 80 -1.01 -21.67 -4.04
CA GLN A 80 -1.13 -23.12 -4.12
C GLN A 80 -0.67 -23.81 -2.82
N THR A 81 0.40 -23.30 -2.20
CA THR A 81 0.91 -23.81 -0.92
C THR A 81 -0.07 -23.57 0.23
N LEU A 82 -0.62 -22.36 0.35
CA LEU A 82 -1.50 -22.01 1.47
C LEU A 82 -2.92 -22.55 1.33
N MET A 83 -3.45 -22.61 0.12
CA MET A 83 -4.86 -22.95 -0.14
C MET A 83 -5.04 -24.39 -0.60
N ASN A 84 -3.95 -25.12 -0.86
CA ASN A 84 -3.95 -26.48 -1.39
C ASN A 84 -4.88 -26.67 -2.62
N ARG A 85 -4.92 -25.64 -3.49
CA ARG A 85 -5.75 -25.63 -4.71
C ARG A 85 -5.08 -24.84 -5.82
N LYS A 86 -5.53 -25.07 -7.06
CA LYS A 86 -4.99 -24.36 -8.23
C LYS A 86 -5.35 -22.87 -8.18
N PHE A 87 -4.46 -22.07 -8.77
CA PHE A 87 -4.70 -20.65 -8.98
C PHE A 87 -5.62 -20.48 -10.19
N GLU A 88 -6.85 -20.02 -9.97
CA GLU A 88 -7.90 -20.00 -11.00
C GLU A 88 -8.41 -18.58 -11.29
N LEU A 89 -7.82 -17.56 -10.65
CA LEU A 89 -8.21 -16.18 -10.88
C LEU A 89 -7.80 -15.74 -12.29
N ALA A 90 -8.77 -15.25 -13.08
CA ALA A 90 -8.51 -14.72 -14.41
C ALA A 90 -7.48 -13.58 -14.36
N ASP A 91 -6.59 -13.53 -15.36
CA ASP A 91 -5.47 -12.57 -15.41
C ASP A 91 -5.91 -11.11 -15.24
N PHE A 92 -7.04 -10.74 -15.83
CA PHE A 92 -7.59 -9.39 -15.71
C PHE A 92 -7.95 -9.06 -14.25
N THR A 93 -8.66 -9.96 -13.59
CA THR A 93 -9.06 -9.84 -12.17
C THR A 93 -7.83 -9.84 -11.27
N PHE A 94 -6.87 -10.71 -11.54
CA PHE A 94 -5.61 -10.77 -10.79
C PHE A 94 -4.80 -9.48 -10.88
N ARG A 95 -4.63 -8.92 -12.08
CA ARG A 95 -3.94 -7.63 -12.26
C ARG A 95 -4.70 -6.49 -11.60
N SER A 96 -6.03 -6.52 -11.63
CA SER A 96 -6.87 -5.55 -10.92
C SER A 96 -6.64 -5.60 -9.41
N LEU A 97 -6.55 -6.81 -8.85
CA LEU A 97 -6.27 -7.05 -7.44
C LEU A 97 -4.88 -6.54 -7.05
N LEU A 98 -3.84 -6.88 -7.83
CA LEU A 98 -2.47 -6.44 -7.60
C LEU A 98 -2.33 -4.91 -7.62
N ARG A 99 -3.02 -4.23 -8.54
CA ARG A 99 -3.03 -2.77 -8.63
C ARG A 99 -3.58 -2.07 -7.38
N GLU A 100 -4.30 -2.77 -6.51
CA GLU A 100 -4.67 -2.19 -5.22
C GLU A 100 -3.51 -1.99 -4.28
N PHE A 101 -2.52 -2.90 -4.32
CA PHE A 101 -1.42 -2.97 -3.36
C PHE A 101 -0.10 -2.48 -3.96
N ALA A 102 0.07 -2.63 -5.27
CA ALA A 102 1.35 -2.48 -5.93
C ALA A 102 1.24 -1.76 -7.27
N GLU A 103 2.40 -1.34 -7.77
CA GLU A 103 2.61 -0.82 -9.11
C GLU A 103 3.43 -1.82 -9.92
N ASN A 104 3.12 -1.95 -11.20
CA ASN A 104 3.84 -2.88 -12.07
C ASN A 104 5.02 -2.18 -12.74
N ASP A 105 6.19 -2.78 -12.65
CA ASP A 105 7.39 -2.41 -13.37
C ASP A 105 7.93 -3.65 -14.09
N ARG A 106 7.65 -3.77 -15.39
CA ARG A 106 8.15 -4.84 -16.26
C ARG A 106 7.90 -6.27 -15.71
N GLY A 107 6.72 -6.50 -15.14
CA GLY A 107 6.35 -7.81 -14.56
C GLY A 107 6.68 -7.99 -13.08
N ILE A 108 7.42 -7.06 -12.48
CA ILE A 108 7.67 -7.00 -11.04
C ILE A 108 6.65 -6.06 -10.40
N TRP A 109 5.96 -6.52 -9.36
CA TRP A 109 4.95 -5.73 -8.64
C TRP A 109 5.56 -5.16 -7.37
N LYS A 110 5.81 -3.85 -7.37
CA LYS A 110 6.41 -3.12 -6.24
C LYS A 110 5.33 -2.57 -5.33
N PHE A 111 5.44 -2.84 -4.04
CA PHE A 111 4.46 -2.44 -3.04
C PHE A 111 4.35 -0.91 -2.94
N LYS A 112 3.13 -0.37 -2.89
CA LYS A 112 2.92 1.09 -2.83
C LYS A 112 3.48 1.72 -1.56
N GLY A 113 3.49 0.98 -0.44
CA GLY A 113 4.04 1.48 0.82
C GLY A 113 5.56 1.71 0.76
N SER A 114 6.31 0.85 0.06
CA SER A 114 7.76 1.01 -0.07
C SER A 114 8.12 2.17 -1.01
N ILE A 115 7.36 2.37 -2.09
CA ILE A 115 7.50 3.52 -3.00
C ILE A 115 7.30 4.84 -2.27
N LYS A 116 6.21 4.95 -1.48
CA LYS A 116 5.91 6.17 -0.72
C LYS A 116 6.94 6.46 0.37
N LYS A 117 7.45 5.44 1.06
CA LYS A 117 8.54 5.59 2.02
C LYS A 117 9.82 6.12 1.37
N ALA A 118 10.19 5.61 0.19
CA ALA A 118 11.35 6.09 -0.56
C ALA A 118 11.19 7.55 -1.02
N GLN A 119 10.00 7.95 -1.46
CA GLN A 119 9.69 9.35 -1.84
C GLN A 119 9.73 10.30 -0.64
N ALA A 120 9.28 9.86 0.53
CA ALA A 120 9.39 10.63 1.77
C ALA A 120 10.86 10.79 2.22
N ALA A 121 11.67 9.73 2.09
CA ALA A 121 13.10 9.77 2.45
C ALA A 121 13.93 10.66 1.49
N GLY A 122 13.64 10.64 0.18
CA GLY A 122 14.32 11.48 -0.81
C GLY A 122 14.06 12.98 -0.66
N LYS A 123 12.93 13.38 -0.04
CA LYS A 123 12.64 14.79 0.27
C LYS A 123 13.39 15.32 1.50
N GLY A 124 14.03 14.46 2.29
CA GLY A 124 14.74 14.84 3.52
C GLY A 124 16.21 15.22 3.35
N ILE A 125 16.81 15.07 2.16
CA ILE A 125 18.27 15.20 1.95
C ILE A 125 18.66 16.40 1.07
N SER A 126 17.72 17.31 0.76
CA SER A 126 17.98 18.48 -0.08
C SER A 126 17.78 19.78 0.69
N ALA A 127 18.54 19.98 1.76
CA ALA A 127 18.79 21.30 2.36
C ALA A 127 19.92 21.22 3.40
N MET A 128 21.16 21.06 2.95
CA MET A 128 22.36 21.66 3.57
C MET A 128 23.60 21.15 2.83
N SER A 129 24.07 21.94 1.86
CA SER A 129 25.48 21.91 1.47
C SER A 129 26.13 23.16 2.09
N PRO A 130 27.13 23.03 2.97
CA PRO A 130 27.88 24.17 3.46
C PRO A 130 28.79 24.67 2.33
N ILE A 131 28.66 25.95 1.98
CA ILE A 131 29.61 26.64 1.09
C ILE A 131 30.94 26.76 1.86
N LEU A 132 31.84 25.80 1.63
CA LEU A 132 33.27 25.98 1.85
C LEU A 132 33.82 26.79 0.66
N ARG A 133 34.08 28.08 0.88
CA ARG A 133 35.12 28.80 0.13
C ARG A 133 36.16 29.32 1.12
N LEU A 134 37.21 28.54 1.27
CA LEU A 134 38.48 29.02 1.78
C LEU A 134 39.18 29.79 0.65
N LYS A 135 39.59 31.02 1.01
CA LYS A 135 40.82 31.77 0.68
C LYS A 135 41.31 31.74 -0.78
N ASP A 136 41.54 32.94 -1.33
CA ASP A 136 42.91 33.43 -1.52
C ASP A 136 42.91 34.95 -1.79
N SER A 137 43.61 35.68 -0.92
CA SER A 137 44.21 36.99 -1.20
C SER A 137 45.54 36.76 -1.92
N PRO A 138 45.93 37.67 -2.81
CA PRO A 138 46.92 38.66 -2.40
C PRO A 138 46.43 40.10 -2.48
#